data_AF-A0A961HZW4-F1
#
_entry.id   AF-A0A961HZW4-F1
#
_cell.length_a   1.000
_cell.length_b   1.000
_cell.length_c   1.000
_cell.angle_alpha   90.00
_cell.angle_beta   90.00
_cell.angle_gamma   90.00
#
_symmetry.space_group_name_H-M   'P 1'
#
loop_
_entity.id
_entity.type
_entity.pdbx_description
1 polymer ?
#
loop_
_entity_poly.entity_id
_entity_poly.type
_entity_poly.pdbx_seq_one_letter_code
_entity_poly.pdbx_strand_id
1 'polypeptide(L)'
;MAKSPTKDPKAASDEMIAAMGRMMAFNPMGEAALKVWFDMGTEALRFMSARMQKDLETQKAMLSCKSLVELQKVQADFYSKAMEDYRSEMTRLAGILSAARGEELEEILPKTKRDYDDVPL
;
A
#
# COMPACT_ATOMS: atom_id res chain seq x y z
N MET A 1 -40.29 16.68 -35.07
CA MET A 1 -39.05 17.24 -34.50
C MET A 1 -39.18 17.30 -32.98
N ALA A 2 -38.99 16.18 -32.27
CA ALA A 2 -39.02 16.19 -30.81
C ALA A 2 -37.59 16.44 -30.30
N LYS A 3 -37.37 17.55 -29.59
CA LYS A 3 -36.08 17.88 -28.98
C LYS A 3 -35.81 16.88 -27.84
N SER A 4 -34.71 16.13 -27.94
CA SER A 4 -34.20 15.33 -26.83
C SER A 4 -33.86 16.23 -25.64
N PRO A 5 -34.16 15.84 -24.39
CA PRO A 5 -33.76 16.62 -23.24
C PRO A 5 -32.24 16.45 -23.07
N THR A 6 -31.49 17.50 -23.35
CA THR A 6 -30.06 17.57 -23.00
C THR A 6 -29.97 17.48 -21.48
N LYS A 7 -29.57 16.32 -20.95
CA LYS A 7 -29.27 16.19 -19.52
C LYS A 7 -28.12 17.13 -19.21
N ASP A 8 -28.35 18.05 -18.27
CA ASP A 8 -27.38 19.05 -17.86
C ASP A 8 -26.11 18.35 -17.34
N PRO A 9 -24.94 18.53 -17.97
CA PRO A 9 -23.73 17.79 -17.63
C PRO A 9 -23.29 17.98 -16.18
N LYS A 10 -23.61 19.13 -15.58
CA LYS A 10 -23.29 19.42 -14.17
C LYS A 10 -24.18 18.64 -13.20
N ALA A 11 -25.46 18.49 -13.53
CA ALA A 11 -26.36 17.66 -12.72
C ALA A 11 -25.91 16.19 -12.73
N ALA A 12 -25.43 15.69 -13.88
CA ALA A 12 -24.89 14.34 -13.98
C ALA A 12 -23.58 14.16 -13.20
N SER A 13 -22.69 15.18 -13.17
CA SER A 13 -21.47 15.13 -12.36
C SER A 13 -21.74 15.22 -10.87
N ASP A 14 -22.68 16.06 -10.45
CA ASP A 14 -23.03 16.23 -9.04
C ASP A 14 -23.72 14.98 -8.49
N GLU A 15 -24.55 14.33 -9.31
CA GLU A 15 -25.20 13.07 -8.97
C GLU A 15 -24.20 11.91 -8.90
N MET A 16 -23.17 11.89 -9.76
CA MET A 16 -22.07 10.94 -9.71
C MET A 16 -21.18 11.12 -8.47
N ILE A 17 -20.85 12.38 -8.11
CA ILE A 17 -20.10 12.70 -6.89
C ILE A 17 -20.91 12.31 -5.65
N ALA A 18 -22.21 12.60 -5.63
CA ALA A 18 -23.09 12.20 -4.54
C ALA A 18 -23.27 10.68 -4.46
N ALA A 19 -23.31 9.98 -5.60
CA ALA A 19 -23.35 8.52 -5.65
C ALA A 19 -22.05 7.89 -5.14
N MET A 20 -20.89 8.43 -5.52
CA MET A 20 -19.59 8.02 -4.94
C MET A 20 -19.53 8.31 -3.44
N GLY A 21 -20.03 9.47 -3.00
CA GLY A 21 -20.10 9.82 -1.57
C GLY A 21 -20.97 8.85 -0.77
N ARG A 22 -22.13 8.45 -1.30
CA ARG A 22 -22.99 7.42 -0.69
C ARG A 22 -22.35 6.04 -0.70
N MET A 23 -21.65 5.67 -1.77
CA MET A 23 -20.93 4.40 -1.86
C MET A 23 -19.77 4.31 -0.86
N MET A 24 -19.11 5.44 -0.58
CA MET A 24 -18.06 5.55 0.44
C MET A 24 -18.63 5.56 1.87
N ALA A 25 -19.79 6.18 2.09
CA ALA A 25 -20.41 6.33 3.41
C ALA A 25 -21.04 5.04 3.97
N PHE A 26 -21.36 4.05 3.12
CA PHE A 26 -21.99 2.79 3.52
C PHE A 26 -21.10 1.55 3.32
N ASN A 27 -19.81 1.74 3.04
CA ASN A 27 -18.88 0.63 2.87
C ASN A 27 -17.96 0.52 4.10
N PRO A 28 -18.12 -0.48 4.99
CA PRO A 28 -17.18 -0.72 6.10
C PRO A 28 -15.74 -0.98 5.60
N MET A 29 -15.60 -1.45 4.35
CA MET A 29 -14.34 -1.53 3.63
C MET A 29 -13.65 -0.16 3.45
N GLY A 30 -14.38 0.95 3.52
CA GLY A 30 -13.86 2.31 3.39
C GLY A 30 -13.05 2.76 4.61
N GLU A 31 -13.52 2.47 5.83
CA GLU A 31 -12.80 2.83 7.05
C GLU A 31 -11.57 1.94 7.27
N ALA A 32 -11.71 0.62 7.07
CA ALA A 32 -10.59 -0.31 7.13
C ALA A 32 -9.54 0.01 6.04
N ALA A 33 -9.95 0.25 4.79
CA ALA A 33 -9.02 0.64 3.73
C ALA A 33 -8.36 1.99 3.98
N LEU A 34 -9.08 2.98 4.54
CA LEU A 34 -8.50 4.27 4.93
C LEU A 34 -7.46 4.08 6.03
N LYS A 35 -7.74 3.26 7.05
CA LYS A 35 -6.78 2.96 8.11
C LYS A 35 -5.51 2.33 7.55
N VAL A 36 -5.65 1.33 6.68
CA VAL A 36 -4.51 0.66 6.02
C VAL A 36 -3.72 1.64 5.18
N TRP A 37 -4.39 2.53 4.44
CA TRP A 37 -3.73 3.58 3.67
C TRP A 37 -2.90 4.51 4.56
N PHE A 38 -3.44 4.93 5.71
CA PHE A 38 -2.70 5.75 6.68
C PHE A 38 -1.53 5.00 7.33
N ASP A 39 -1.73 3.73 7.70
CA ASP A 39 -0.68 2.89 8.28
C ASP A 39 0.46 2.69 7.26
N MET A 40 0.14 2.40 6.00
CA MET A 40 1.11 2.29 4.91
C MET A 40 1.85 3.62 4.67
N GLY A 41 1.13 4.74 4.65
CA GLY A 41 1.71 6.07 4.46
C GLY A 41 2.68 6.44 5.59
N THR A 42 2.29 6.14 6.84
CA THR A 42 3.13 6.35 8.02
C THR A 42 4.39 5.49 7.98
N GLU A 43 4.25 4.22 7.61
CA GLU A 43 5.38 3.30 7.50
C GLU A 43 6.35 3.72 6.38
N ALA A 44 5.83 4.16 5.23
CA ALA A 44 6.65 4.69 4.13
C ALA A 44 7.47 5.93 4.56
N LEU A 45 6.84 6.87 5.29
CA LEU A 45 7.55 8.03 5.82
C LEU A 45 8.63 7.64 6.83
N ARG A 46 8.32 6.72 7.74
CA ARG A 46 9.28 6.18 8.72
C ARG A 46 10.47 5.53 8.02
N PHE A 47 10.22 4.69 7.01
CA PHE A 47 11.25 4.01 6.24
C PHE A 47 12.14 5.00 5.48
N MET A 48 11.54 5.94 4.77
CA MET A 48 12.28 6.95 4.00
C MET A 48 13.16 7.82 4.91
N SER A 49 12.64 8.27 6.05
CA SER A 49 13.41 9.05 7.02
C SER A 49 14.61 8.25 7.56
N ALA A 50 14.40 6.99 7.95
CA ALA A 50 15.48 6.14 8.43
C ALA A 50 16.53 5.86 7.34
N ARG A 51 16.10 5.64 6.09
CA ARG A 51 17.01 5.36 4.97
C ARG A 51 17.83 6.58 4.59
N MET A 52 17.22 7.77 4.58
CA MET A 52 17.89 9.03 4.29
C MET A 52 18.99 9.33 5.30
N GLN A 53 18.75 9.08 6.59
CA GLN A 53 19.79 9.21 7.62
C GLN A 53 20.99 8.29 7.33
N LYS A 54 20.75 7.02 7.00
CA LYS A 54 21.80 6.06 6.63
C LYS A 54 22.54 6.45 5.36
N ASP A 55 21.84 7.03 4.38
CA ASP A 55 22.46 7.54 3.14
C ASP A 55 23.45 8.68 3.44
N LEU A 56 23.06 9.63 4.29
CA LEU A 56 23.92 10.74 4.69
C LEU A 56 25.15 10.26 5.47
N GLU A 57 24.96 9.32 6.40
CA GLU A 57 26.05 8.70 7.15
C GLU A 57 27.03 7.98 6.22
N THR A 58 26.51 7.27 5.22
CA THR A 58 27.34 6.57 4.22
C THR A 58 28.10 7.57 3.36
N GLN A 59 27.45 8.63 2.87
CA GLN A 59 28.13 9.68 2.09
C GLN A 59 29.25 10.34 2.91
N LYS A 60 29.00 10.65 4.18
CA LYS A 60 30.02 11.17 5.08
C LYS A 60 31.19 10.19 5.24
N ALA A 61 30.91 8.90 5.40
CA ALA A 61 31.95 7.88 5.48
C ALA A 61 32.76 7.76 4.18
N MET A 62 32.10 7.76 3.02
CA MET A 62 32.74 7.73 1.71
C MET A 62 33.68 8.92 1.50
N LEU A 63 33.26 10.14 1.88
CA LEU A 63 34.09 11.35 1.79
C LEU A 63 35.31 11.34 2.72
N SER A 64 35.30 10.50 3.76
CA SER A 64 36.42 10.35 4.70
C SER A 64 37.45 9.30 4.28
N CYS A 65 37.14 8.49 3.26
CA CYS A 65 38.01 7.42 2.78
C CYS A 65 39.29 8.00 2.14
N LYS A 66 40.44 7.38 2.41
CA LYS A 66 41.75 7.79 1.88
C LYS A 66 42.25 6.86 0.77
N SER A 67 41.51 5.79 0.49
CA SER A 67 41.82 4.84 -0.57
C SER A 67 40.58 4.29 -1.24
N LEU A 68 40.76 3.77 -2.46
CA LEU A 68 39.69 3.09 -3.19
C LEU A 68 39.21 1.82 -2.48
N VAL A 69 40.11 1.11 -1.77
CA VAL A 69 39.76 -0.11 -1.02
C VAL A 69 38.83 0.22 0.15
N GLU A 70 39.10 1.30 0.89
CA GLU A 70 38.22 1.77 1.95
C GLU A 70 36.85 2.18 1.40
N LEU A 71 36.84 2.90 0.27
CA LEU A 71 35.59 3.30 -0.39
C LEU A 71 34.75 2.08 -0.82
N GLN A 72 35.38 1.08 -1.44
CA GLN A 72 34.72 -0.16 -1.86
C GLN A 72 34.10 -0.90 -0.66
N LYS A 73 34.81 -0.94 0.48
CA LYS A 73 34.29 -1.55 1.70
C LYS A 73 33.05 -0.82 2.20
N VAL A 74 33.09 0.52 2.29
CA VAL A 74 31.94 1.33 2.70
C VAL A 74 30.75 1.11 1.75
N GLN A 75 31.00 1.05 0.45
CA GLN A 75 29.96 0.83 -0.55
C GLN A 75 29.35 -0.58 -0.46
N ALA A 76 30.16 -1.62 -0.26
CA ALA A 76 29.69 -2.99 -0.10
C ALA A 76 28.84 -3.15 1.17
N ASP A 77 29.28 -2.55 2.28
CA ASP A 77 28.54 -2.53 3.55
C ASP A 77 27.20 -1.81 3.38
N PHE A 78 27.19 -0.69 2.66
CA PHE A 78 25.98 0.07 2.35
C PHE A 78 24.97 -0.75 1.56
N TYR A 79 25.40 -1.40 0.48
CA TYR A 79 24.53 -2.24 -0.34
C TYR A 79 23.93 -3.39 0.46
N SER A 80 24.75 -4.08 1.25
CA SER A 80 24.31 -5.19 2.09
C SER A 80 23.23 -4.76 3.09
N LYS A 81 23.46 -3.63 3.77
CA LYS A 81 22.48 -3.05 4.71
C LYS A 81 21.21 -2.58 4.02
N ALA A 82 21.33 -1.95 2.85
CA ALA A 82 20.18 -1.50 2.08
C ALA A 82 19.27 -2.68 1.71
N MET A 83 19.85 -3.78 1.23
CA MET A 83 19.09 -4.99 0.91
C MET A 83 18.35 -5.55 2.13
N GLU A 84 19.00 -5.58 3.29
CA GLU A 84 18.36 -6.02 4.54
C GLU A 84 17.22 -5.08 4.97
N ASP A 85 17.44 -3.77 4.90
CA ASP A 85 16.43 -2.76 5.20
C ASP A 85 15.19 -2.92 4.32
N TYR A 86 15.36 -3.04 3.00
CA TYR A 86 14.24 -3.23 2.07
C TYR A 86 13.51 -4.56 2.27
N ARG A 87 14.23 -5.63 2.59
CA ARG A 87 13.62 -6.93 2.92
C ARG A 87 12.78 -6.85 4.19
N SER A 88 13.30 -6.19 5.23
CA SER A 88 12.58 -5.95 6.47
C SER A 88 11.34 -5.09 6.23
N GLU A 89 11.46 -4.05 5.41
CA GLU A 89 10.36 -3.16 5.05
C GLU A 89 9.24 -3.91 4.32
N MET A 90 9.59 -4.75 3.35
CA MET A 90 8.61 -5.58 2.64
C MET A 90 7.85 -6.51 3.59
N THR A 91 8.53 -7.05 4.61
CA THR A 91 7.89 -7.88 5.65
C THR A 91 6.91 -7.06 6.48
N ARG A 92 7.26 -5.82 6.83
CA ARG A 92 6.37 -4.92 7.58
C ARG A 92 5.15 -4.50 6.77
N LEU A 93 5.34 -4.12 5.50
CA LEU A 93 4.23 -3.78 4.60
C LEU A 93 3.29 -4.97 4.41
N ALA A 94 3.83 -6.18 4.26
CA ALA A 94 3.02 -7.41 4.23
C ALA A 94 2.25 -7.62 5.55
N GLY A 95 2.85 -7.29 6.68
CA GLY A 95 2.19 -7.30 8.00
C GLY A 95 1.02 -6.32 8.08
N ILE A 96 1.20 -5.07 7.63
CA ILE A 96 0.13 -4.05 7.58
C ILE A 96 -1.02 -4.54 6.69
N LEU A 97 -0.70 -5.08 5.50
CA LEU A 97 -1.71 -5.60 4.58
C LEU A 97 -2.44 -6.84 5.12
N SER A 98 -1.74 -7.69 5.88
CA SER A 98 -2.32 -8.92 6.43
C SER A 98 -3.16 -8.64 7.67
N ALA A 99 -2.78 -7.65 8.48
CA ALA A 99 -3.58 -7.18 9.61
C ALA A 99 -4.95 -6.66 9.14
N ALA A 100 -4.98 -5.97 7.99
CA ALA A 100 -6.23 -5.58 7.33
C ALA A 100 -7.12 -6.77 6.94
N ARG A 101 -6.48 -7.86 6.52
CA ARG A 101 -7.14 -9.07 5.98
C ARG A 101 -7.65 -10.00 7.08
N GLY A 102 -7.07 -9.95 8.27
CA GLY A 102 -7.37 -10.84 9.40
C GLY A 102 -8.72 -10.59 10.08
N GLU A 103 -9.34 -9.43 9.92
CA GLU A 103 -10.65 -9.12 10.50
C GLU A 103 -11.82 -9.36 9.52
N GLU A 104 -11.58 -9.36 8.21
CA GLU A 104 -12.64 -9.35 7.18
C GLU A 104 -12.86 -10.70 6.46
N LEU A 105 -11.93 -11.66 6.51
CA LEU A 105 -12.01 -12.83 5.62
C LEU A 105 -13.03 -13.91 6.06
N GLU A 106 -13.31 -14.06 7.36
CA GLU A 106 -14.34 -15.03 7.82
C GLU A 106 -15.77 -14.54 7.56
N GLU A 107 -15.98 -13.22 7.45
CA GLU A 107 -17.32 -12.63 7.25
C GLU A 107 -17.66 -12.40 5.76
N ILE A 108 -16.65 -12.14 4.91
CA ILE A 108 -16.86 -11.77 3.50
C ILE A 108 -16.67 -12.93 2.53
N LEU A 109 -15.94 -14.00 2.90
CA LEU A 109 -15.94 -15.19 2.05
C LEU A 109 -17.30 -15.89 2.15
N PRO A 110 -18.07 -16.02 1.05
CA PRO A 110 -19.19 -16.94 1.07
C PRO A 110 -18.63 -18.31 1.41
N LYS A 111 -19.20 -18.97 2.43
CA LYS A 111 -19.03 -20.40 2.70
C LYS A 111 -19.50 -21.15 1.45
N THR A 112 -18.66 -21.22 0.44
CA THR A 112 -18.93 -21.85 -0.83
C THR A 112 -18.78 -23.35 -0.59
N LYS A 113 -19.82 -23.95 0.00
CA LYS A 113 -20.16 -25.33 -0.33
C LYS A 113 -20.35 -25.33 -1.85
N ARG A 114 -19.39 -25.90 -2.57
CA ARG A 114 -19.52 -26.11 -4.01
C ARG A 114 -20.59 -27.18 -4.20
N ASP A 115 -21.74 -26.76 -4.72
CA ASP A 115 -22.92 -27.58 -5.03
C ASP A 115 -22.68 -28.57 -6.20
N TYR A 116 -21.43 -28.75 -6.64
CA TYR A 116 -21.04 -29.65 -7.73
C TYR A 116 -20.64 -31.05 -7.25
N ASP A 117 -20.78 -31.34 -5.96
CA ASP A 117 -20.44 -32.64 -5.36
C ASP A 117 -21.64 -33.62 -5.36
N ASP A 118 -22.81 -33.17 -5.82
CA ASP A 118 -24.05 -33.97 -5.89
C ASP A 118 -24.27 -34.64 -7.26
N VAL A 119 -23.23 -34.76 -8.10
CA VAL A 119 -23.33 -35.48 -9.39
C VAL A 119 -23.15 -36.98 -9.13
N PRO A 120 -24.20 -37.82 -9.28
CA PRO A 120 -24.06 -39.26 -9.07
C PRO A 120 -23.30 -39.88 -10.25
N LEU A 121 -22.29 -40.71 -9.96
CA LEU A 121 -21.65 -41.62 -10.92
C LEU A 121 -22.54 -42.84 -11.20
#